data_AF-A0A2I0LB02-F1
#
_entry.id   AF-A0A2I0LB02-F1
#
_cell.length_a   1.000
_cell.length_b   1.000
_cell.length_c   1.000
_cell.angle_alpha   90.00
_cell.angle_beta   90.00
_cell.angle_gamma   90.00
#
_symmetry.space_group_name_H-M   'P 1'
#
loop_
_entity.id
_entity.type
_entity.pdbx_description
1 polymer ?
#
loop_
_entity_poly.entity_id
_entity_poly.type
_entity_poly.pdbx_seq_one_letter_code
_entity_poly.pdbx_strand_id
1 'polypeptide(L)'
;MATILALGKAFPKQLVLQDRLVEGFIRDTKCGDPSIKEKLAHLCKKTTVQRRYTVMSKEILDKYPELATEGSPTIKQRLEIANPAVLDMAVEASLSCISEWGRKIEDITHLVYVSSSELRLPGGDLHLSAKLGLKSDVGRVMLYFLGCYGGVTGLRVAKDIAENNPGSRVLLTTSETTILGFRPPNNERPYDLVGAALFGDGAAAVVIGADPIPGLESPFMEMNCAVQQFLPGTQNVIDGKLSEEGIYFKLGRDLPLKIEANIQDFCKKLVEKGKITTGRPEFNDLFWAVHPGGPAILNKLENTLGLTSEKLECSRKALMDYGNVSSNTIFYVMENMREELKGKTGEGEEWGLALAFGPGITFEGILMRSLY
;
A
#
# COMPACT_ATOMS: atom_id res chain seq x y z
N MET A 1 -9.03 -8.94 -21.28
CA MET A 1 -9.13 -8.35 -19.92
C MET A 1 -7.80 -7.73 -19.56
N ALA A 2 -7.79 -6.76 -18.64
CA ALA A 2 -6.55 -6.21 -18.10
C ALA A 2 -5.76 -7.29 -17.35
N THR A 3 -4.45 -7.30 -17.56
CA THR A 3 -3.51 -8.22 -16.92
C THR A 3 -2.35 -7.45 -16.35
N ILE A 4 -1.72 -8.01 -15.33
CA ILE A 4 -0.52 -7.48 -14.72
C ILE A 4 0.70 -8.10 -15.39
N LEU A 5 1.52 -7.25 -16.00
CA LEU A 5 2.61 -7.62 -16.89
C LEU A 5 3.97 -7.62 -16.17
N ALA A 6 4.14 -6.76 -15.16
CA ALA A 6 5.38 -6.61 -14.41
C ALA A 6 5.13 -5.93 -13.06
N LEU A 7 6.07 -6.08 -12.13
CA LEU A 7 6.09 -5.43 -10.82
C LEU A 7 7.46 -4.78 -10.57
N GLY A 8 7.47 -3.75 -9.75
CA GLY A 8 8.69 -3.15 -9.26
C GLY A 8 8.47 -2.59 -7.87
N LYS A 9 9.54 -2.47 -7.11
CA LYS A 9 9.53 -1.89 -5.76
C LYS A 9 10.83 -1.14 -5.49
N ALA A 10 10.75 -0.17 -4.61
CA ALA A 10 11.90 0.58 -4.14
C ALA A 10 11.69 1.01 -2.69
N PHE A 11 12.80 1.25 -2.00
CA PHE A 11 12.82 1.59 -0.57
C PHE A 11 13.86 2.68 -0.30
N PRO A 12 13.65 3.53 0.71
CA PRO A 12 14.69 4.44 1.14
C PRO A 12 15.85 3.67 1.77
N LYS A 13 17.01 4.31 1.85
CA LYS A 13 18.26 3.66 2.28
C LYS A 13 18.27 3.23 3.75
N GLN A 14 17.52 3.90 4.61
CA GLN A 14 17.56 3.62 6.04
C GLN A 14 16.64 2.46 6.40
N LEU A 15 17.26 1.38 6.88
CA LEU A 15 16.61 0.20 7.44
C LEU A 15 16.54 0.32 8.97
N VAL A 16 15.34 0.14 9.52
CA VAL A 16 15.08 0.09 10.96
C VAL A 16 14.60 -1.31 11.32
N LEU A 17 15.39 -2.01 12.13
CA LEU A 17 14.97 -3.28 12.74
C LEU A 17 14.01 -3.00 13.90
N GLN A 18 12.95 -3.81 14.01
CA GLN A 18 11.88 -3.59 14.99
C GLN A 18 12.38 -3.68 16.44
N ASP A 19 13.41 -4.48 16.70
CA ASP A 19 14.05 -4.62 18.02
C ASP A 19 14.88 -3.38 18.43
N ARG A 20 15.30 -2.55 17.46
CA ARG A 20 16.03 -1.29 17.68
C ARG A 20 15.14 -0.05 17.65
N LEU A 21 13.91 -0.20 17.17
CA LEU A 21 12.94 0.88 16.98
C LEU A 21 12.70 1.67 18.25
N VAL A 22 12.43 1.00 19.37
CA VAL A 22 12.03 1.67 20.62
C VAL A 22 13.09 2.64 21.09
N GLU A 23 14.34 2.19 21.20
CA GLU A 23 15.44 3.05 21.67
C GLU A 23 15.72 4.18 20.67
N GLY A 24 15.71 3.87 19.37
CA GLY A 24 15.92 4.88 18.32
C GLY A 24 14.85 5.96 18.35
N PHE A 25 13.57 5.58 18.30
CA PHE A 25 12.44 6.50 18.26
C PHE A 25 12.36 7.37 19.51
N ILE A 26 12.58 6.79 20.70
CA ILE A 26 12.54 7.53 21.97
C ILE A 26 13.70 8.55 22.05
N ARG A 27 14.90 8.15 21.63
CA ARG A 27 16.05 9.05 21.52
C ARG A 27 15.78 10.19 20.53
N ASP A 28 15.31 9.85 19.34
CA ASP A 28 15.14 10.78 18.23
C ASP A 28 14.00 11.78 18.47
N THR A 29 12.97 11.39 19.22
CA THR A 29 11.86 12.26 19.66
C THR A 29 12.09 12.92 21.02
N LYS A 30 13.25 12.68 21.65
CA LYS A 30 13.60 13.20 22.99
C LYS A 30 12.53 12.90 24.06
N CYS A 31 11.83 11.77 23.92
CA CYS A 31 10.74 11.40 24.83
C CYS A 31 11.31 10.82 26.13
N GLY A 32 11.06 11.49 27.26
CA GLY A 32 11.52 11.04 28.58
C GLY A 32 10.54 10.14 29.34
N ASP A 33 9.33 9.89 28.81
CA ASP A 33 8.26 9.18 29.52
C ASP A 33 8.46 7.65 29.46
N PRO A 34 8.72 6.98 30.61
CA PRO A 34 8.90 5.53 30.66
C PRO A 34 7.64 4.75 30.24
N SER A 35 6.44 5.28 30.51
CA SER A 35 5.17 4.64 30.15
C SER A 35 5.00 4.57 28.63
N ILE A 36 5.37 5.64 27.93
CA ILE A 36 5.36 5.67 26.46
C ILE A 36 6.35 4.65 25.89
N LYS A 37 7.56 4.59 26.45
CA LYS A 37 8.59 3.62 26.04
C LYS A 37 8.10 2.17 26.21
N GLU A 38 7.52 1.84 27.36
CA GLU A 38 6.96 0.50 27.63
C GLU A 38 5.80 0.14 26.69
N LYS A 39 4.87 1.08 26.44
CA LYS A 39 3.75 0.88 25.50
C LYS A 39 4.27 0.63 24.09
N LEU A 40 5.25 1.41 23.63
CA LEU A 40 5.86 1.23 22.32
C LEU A 40 6.55 -0.13 22.21
N ALA A 41 7.30 -0.55 23.22
CA ALA A 41 7.94 -1.86 23.27
C ALA A 41 6.91 -3.01 23.22
N HIS A 42 5.79 -2.87 23.92
CA HIS A 42 4.70 -3.83 23.86
C HIS A 42 4.08 -3.90 22.46
N LEU A 43 3.80 -2.75 21.83
CA LEU A 43 3.26 -2.68 20.48
C LEU A 43 4.20 -3.33 19.46
N CYS A 44 5.51 -3.02 19.52
CA CYS A 44 6.50 -3.60 18.61
C CYS A 44 6.46 -5.14 18.62
N LYS A 45 6.35 -5.76 19.80
CA LYS A 45 6.20 -7.22 19.93
C LYS A 45 4.91 -7.77 19.35
N LYS A 46 3.82 -6.99 19.37
CA LYS A 46 2.49 -7.40 18.89
C LYS A 46 2.30 -7.17 17.39
N THR A 47 3.06 -6.27 16.77
CA THR A 47 2.89 -5.90 15.35
C THR A 47 3.34 -6.95 14.35
N THR A 48 4.13 -7.95 14.78
CA THR A 48 4.81 -8.97 13.93
C THR A 48 5.80 -8.42 12.90
N VAL A 49 5.96 -7.11 12.81
CA VAL A 49 6.96 -6.45 11.95
C VAL A 49 8.36 -6.80 12.45
N GLN A 50 9.27 -7.15 11.53
CA GLN A 50 10.68 -7.40 11.85
C GLN A 50 11.58 -6.25 11.40
N ARG A 51 11.28 -5.66 10.25
CA ARG A 51 12.07 -4.57 9.69
C ARG A 51 11.18 -3.62 8.89
N ARG A 52 11.61 -2.37 8.79
CA ARG A 52 10.97 -1.32 7.98
C ARG A 52 12.01 -0.42 7.38
N TYR A 53 11.68 0.19 6.26
CA TYR A 53 12.48 1.23 5.66
C TYR A 53 11.88 2.59 5.98
N THR A 54 12.71 3.61 6.23
CA THR A 54 12.24 4.96 6.54
C THR A 54 13.04 6.01 5.80
N VAL A 55 12.40 7.10 5.37
CA VAL A 55 13.07 8.30 4.90
C VAL A 55 13.62 9.09 6.11
N MET A 56 12.86 9.12 7.22
CA MET A 56 13.27 9.82 8.43
C MET A 56 14.61 9.28 8.95
N SER A 57 15.56 10.19 9.17
CA SER A 57 16.91 9.89 9.60
C SER A 57 17.42 10.87 10.65
N LYS A 58 18.54 10.52 11.29
CA LYS A 58 19.22 11.43 12.22
C LYS A 58 19.66 12.71 11.51
N GLU A 59 20.16 12.62 10.29
CA GLU A 59 20.61 13.77 9.49
C GLU A 59 19.45 14.73 9.20
N ILE A 60 18.25 14.20 8.94
CA ILE A 60 17.04 15.01 8.76
C ILE A 60 16.67 15.72 10.07
N LEU A 61 16.71 15.02 11.21
CA LEU A 61 16.40 15.61 12.52
C LEU A 61 17.45 16.62 12.99
N ASP A 62 18.72 16.43 12.64
CA ASP A 62 19.77 17.39 12.94
C ASP A 62 19.61 18.67 12.09
N LYS A 63 19.11 18.54 10.85
CA LYS A 63 18.79 19.67 9.98
C LYS A 63 17.48 20.38 10.34
N TYR A 64 16.47 19.62 10.76
CA TYR A 64 15.11 20.09 11.08
C TYR A 64 14.68 19.60 12.48
N PRO A 65 15.33 20.07 13.56
CA PRO A 65 15.07 19.60 14.92
C PRO A 65 13.63 19.87 15.41
N GLU A 66 12.94 20.84 14.80
CA GLU A 66 11.53 21.13 15.06
C GLU A 66 10.60 19.95 14.73
N LEU A 67 10.99 19.01 13.86
CA LEU A 67 10.20 17.81 13.56
C LEU A 67 10.08 16.85 14.75
N ALA A 68 11.02 16.94 15.68
CA ALA A 68 11.02 16.21 16.96
C ALA A 68 10.48 17.06 18.12
N THR A 69 9.81 18.17 17.83
CA THR A 69 9.22 19.07 18.83
C THR A 69 7.72 19.20 18.60
N GLU A 70 6.93 19.07 19.66
CA GLU A 70 5.47 19.18 19.58
C GLU A 70 5.00 20.65 19.48
N GLY A 71 3.88 20.91 18.81
CA GLY A 71 3.25 22.24 18.77
C GLY A 71 3.88 23.23 17.79
N SER A 72 4.83 22.79 16.96
CA SER A 72 5.52 23.66 15.99
C SER A 72 4.98 23.46 14.57
N PRO A 73 4.65 24.53 13.83
CA PRO A 73 4.35 24.46 12.41
C PRO A 73 5.54 23.87 11.63
N THR A 74 5.35 22.72 11.02
CA THR A 74 6.40 21.91 10.38
C THR A 74 6.03 21.40 8.99
N ILE A 75 4.80 21.68 8.51
CA ILE A 75 4.33 21.14 7.24
C ILE A 75 5.22 21.54 6.05
N LYS A 76 5.80 22.74 6.08
CA LYS A 76 6.74 23.19 5.05
C LYS A 76 7.97 22.27 4.96
N GLN A 77 8.66 22.06 6.08
CA GLN A 77 9.84 21.20 6.17
C GLN A 77 9.50 19.75 5.79
N ARG A 78 8.35 19.26 6.25
CA ARG A 78 7.87 17.91 5.92
C ARG A 78 7.68 17.74 4.41
N LEU A 79 7.10 18.72 3.72
CA LEU A 79 6.93 18.66 2.27
C LEU A 79 8.25 18.85 1.50
N GLU A 80 9.19 19.66 2.01
CA GLU A 80 10.55 19.78 1.46
C GLU A 80 11.30 18.44 1.45
N ILE A 81 11.00 17.57 2.42
CA ILE A 81 11.59 16.23 2.53
C ILE A 81 10.76 15.19 1.77
N ALA A 82 9.44 15.18 1.97
CA ALA A 82 8.58 14.12 1.48
C ALA A 82 8.43 14.16 -0.04
N ASN A 83 8.23 15.33 -0.64
CA ASN A 83 8.03 15.47 -2.09
C ASN A 83 9.19 14.91 -2.95
N PRO A 84 10.48 15.19 -2.65
CA PRO A 84 11.58 14.54 -3.36
C PRO A 84 11.72 13.07 -3.00
N ALA A 85 11.56 12.69 -1.72
CA ALA A 85 11.71 11.30 -1.30
C ALA A 85 10.72 10.35 -1.99
N VAL A 86 9.43 10.72 -2.06
CA VAL A 86 8.44 9.90 -2.76
C VAL A 86 8.71 9.84 -4.26
N LEU A 87 9.22 10.92 -4.86
CA LEU A 87 9.55 10.95 -6.28
C LEU A 87 10.73 10.02 -6.59
N ASP A 88 11.79 10.07 -5.78
CA ASP A 88 12.99 9.25 -5.99
C ASP A 88 12.66 7.76 -5.86
N MET A 89 11.89 7.38 -4.82
CA MET A 89 11.42 5.99 -4.66
C MET A 89 10.47 5.58 -5.80
N ALA A 90 9.56 6.46 -6.23
CA ALA A 90 8.66 6.18 -7.34
C ALA A 90 9.44 5.92 -8.64
N VAL A 91 10.44 6.76 -8.95
CA VAL A 91 11.31 6.57 -10.12
C VAL A 91 12.02 5.22 -10.08
N GLU A 92 12.62 4.86 -8.95
CA GLU A 92 13.33 3.59 -8.80
C GLU A 92 12.38 2.39 -8.95
N ALA A 93 11.20 2.43 -8.33
CA ALA A 93 10.20 1.37 -8.45
C ALA A 93 9.69 1.24 -9.89
N SER A 94 9.38 2.35 -10.56
CA SER A 94 8.91 2.36 -11.95
C SER A 94 9.98 1.84 -12.91
N LEU A 95 11.24 2.25 -12.76
CA LEU A 95 12.34 1.76 -13.60
C LEU A 95 12.59 0.26 -13.40
N SER A 96 12.53 -0.22 -12.16
CA SER A 96 12.60 -1.65 -11.84
C SER A 96 11.46 -2.43 -12.53
N CYS A 97 10.23 -1.91 -12.45
CA CYS A 97 9.06 -2.50 -13.09
C CYS A 97 9.15 -2.52 -14.63
N ILE A 98 9.58 -1.42 -15.24
CA ILE A 98 9.76 -1.33 -16.70
C ILE A 98 10.88 -2.25 -17.17
N SER A 99 11.96 -2.36 -16.38
CA SER A 99 13.04 -3.31 -16.66
C SER A 99 12.55 -4.76 -16.62
N GLU A 100 11.68 -5.11 -15.66
CA GLU A 100 11.06 -6.43 -15.61
C GLU A 100 10.10 -6.67 -16.78
N TRP A 101 9.32 -5.65 -17.16
CA TRP A 101 8.42 -5.71 -18.32
C TRP A 101 9.16 -5.95 -19.64
N GLY A 102 10.41 -5.52 -19.75
CA GLY A 102 11.29 -5.80 -20.89
C GLY A 102 10.92 -5.02 -22.17
N ARG A 103 10.04 -4.01 -22.06
CA ARG A 103 9.61 -3.14 -23.15
C ARG A 103 10.18 -1.74 -22.99
N LYS A 104 9.99 -0.93 -24.02
CA LYS A 104 10.48 0.45 -24.05
C LYS A 104 9.61 1.33 -23.17
N ILE A 105 10.24 2.29 -22.48
CA ILE A 105 9.50 3.23 -21.63
C ILE A 105 8.51 4.08 -22.43
N GLU A 106 8.81 4.35 -23.71
CA GLU A 106 7.94 5.07 -24.63
C GLU A 106 6.66 4.29 -25.00
N ASP A 107 6.58 2.99 -24.69
CA ASP A 107 5.38 2.17 -24.88
C ASP A 107 4.34 2.39 -23.75
N ILE A 108 4.72 3.04 -22.64
CA ILE A 108 3.78 3.45 -21.60
C ILE A 108 2.89 4.57 -22.13
N THR A 109 1.57 4.34 -22.14
CA THR A 109 0.59 5.31 -22.64
C THR A 109 -0.11 6.07 -21.53
N HIS A 110 -0.18 5.49 -20.32
CA HIS A 110 -0.81 6.13 -19.17
C HIS A 110 0.02 5.95 -17.90
N LEU A 111 -0.08 6.94 -17.01
CA LEU A 111 0.43 6.89 -15.64
C LEU A 111 -0.74 7.08 -14.67
N VAL A 112 -0.96 6.09 -13.82
CA VAL A 112 -1.78 6.24 -12.60
C VAL A 112 -0.80 6.37 -11.44
N TYR A 113 -0.83 7.47 -10.72
CA TYR A 113 0.08 7.71 -9.61
C TYR A 113 -0.69 7.95 -8.31
N VAL A 114 -0.32 7.22 -7.26
CA VAL A 114 -1.01 7.24 -5.95
C VAL A 114 -0.02 7.65 -4.87
N SER A 115 -0.37 8.68 -4.11
CA SER A 115 0.36 9.03 -2.90
C SER A 115 -0.52 9.77 -1.90
N SER A 116 -0.34 9.46 -0.62
CA SER A 116 -0.90 10.24 0.49
C SER A 116 0.19 11.01 1.25
N SER A 117 1.40 11.02 0.69
CA SER A 117 2.62 11.46 1.36
C SER A 117 3.26 12.67 0.69
N GLU A 118 2.58 13.29 -0.28
CA GLU A 118 3.03 14.51 -0.94
C GLU A 118 1.85 15.46 -1.18
N LEU A 119 2.16 16.75 -1.31
CA LEU A 119 1.19 17.77 -1.64
C LEU A 119 1.88 18.89 -2.43
N ARG A 120 1.64 18.91 -3.74
CA ARG A 120 2.19 19.92 -4.66
C ARG A 120 1.34 20.05 -5.92
N LEU A 121 1.42 21.24 -6.52
CA LEU A 121 0.88 21.56 -7.84
C LEU A 121 1.99 22.26 -8.64
N PRO A 122 2.53 21.66 -9.72
CA PRO A 122 2.14 20.39 -10.34
C PRO A 122 2.28 19.14 -9.44
N GLY A 123 1.45 18.13 -9.71
CA GLY A 123 1.42 16.88 -8.95
C GLY A 123 2.61 15.98 -9.21
N GLY A 124 2.87 15.03 -8.30
CA GLY A 124 3.96 14.08 -8.42
C GLY A 124 3.89 13.20 -9.68
N ASP A 125 2.70 13.02 -10.24
CA ASP A 125 2.47 12.34 -11.51
C ASP A 125 3.18 13.03 -12.68
N LEU A 126 3.16 14.38 -12.73
CA LEU A 126 3.92 15.13 -13.73
C LEU A 126 5.42 15.00 -13.49
N HIS A 127 5.85 15.14 -12.24
CA HIS A 127 7.26 15.06 -11.88
C HIS A 127 7.85 13.68 -12.20
N LEU A 128 7.10 12.61 -11.91
CA LEU A 128 7.47 11.24 -12.24
C LEU A 128 7.52 11.04 -13.75
N SER A 129 6.51 11.50 -14.48
CA SER A 129 6.47 11.41 -15.96
C SER A 129 7.71 12.07 -16.59
N ALA A 130 8.04 13.28 -16.14
CA ALA A 130 9.19 14.03 -16.63
C ALA A 130 10.52 13.36 -16.26
N LYS A 131 10.65 12.80 -15.04
CA LYS A 131 11.86 12.11 -14.57
C LYS A 131 12.11 10.80 -15.29
N LEU A 132 11.05 10.05 -15.58
CA LEU A 132 11.12 8.82 -16.36
C LEU A 132 11.39 9.10 -17.84
N GLY A 133 11.00 10.28 -18.35
CA GLY A 133 11.08 10.58 -19.78
C GLY A 133 9.92 9.97 -20.57
N LEU A 134 8.74 9.86 -19.94
CA LEU A 134 7.52 9.46 -20.63
C LEU A 134 7.19 10.45 -21.75
N LYS A 135 6.44 10.01 -22.76
CA LYS A 135 5.98 10.89 -23.83
C LYS A 135 5.17 12.06 -23.27
N SER A 136 5.26 13.22 -23.92
CA SER A 136 4.57 14.45 -23.49
C SER A 136 3.03 14.36 -23.55
N ASP A 137 2.49 13.36 -24.25
CA ASP A 137 1.07 13.06 -24.37
C ASP A 137 0.60 11.91 -23.47
N VAL A 138 1.43 11.44 -22.52
CA VAL A 138 1.04 10.41 -21.56
C VAL A 138 -0.22 10.82 -20.80
N GLY A 139 -1.23 9.94 -20.78
CA GLY A 139 -2.44 10.15 -19.99
C GLY A 139 -2.15 10.00 -18.50
N ARG A 140 -2.40 11.03 -17.68
CA ARG A 140 -2.07 11.00 -16.24
C ARG A 140 -3.32 11.02 -15.37
N VAL A 141 -3.32 10.19 -14.34
CA VAL A 141 -4.29 10.22 -13.25
C VAL A 141 -3.56 10.28 -11.92
N MET A 142 -3.70 11.40 -11.21
CA MET A 142 -3.16 11.57 -9.86
C MET A 142 -4.22 11.27 -8.81
N LEU A 143 -3.92 10.34 -7.89
CA LEU A 143 -4.79 9.94 -6.80
C LEU A 143 -4.15 10.32 -5.46
N TYR A 144 -4.54 11.49 -4.97
CA TYR A 144 -4.08 12.05 -3.71
C TYR A 144 -4.91 11.56 -2.51
N PHE A 145 -4.25 11.35 -1.36
CA PHE A 145 -4.89 11.23 -0.03
C PHE A 145 -5.93 10.10 0.10
N LEU A 146 -5.75 8.97 -0.59
CA LEU A 146 -6.59 7.77 -0.41
C LEU A 146 -6.18 6.93 0.81
N GLY A 147 -4.91 6.99 1.21
CA GLY A 147 -4.32 6.12 2.24
C GLY A 147 -4.22 4.65 1.79
N CYS A 148 -4.37 3.74 2.75
CA CYS A 148 -4.06 2.31 2.59
C CYS A 148 -4.82 1.58 1.47
N TYR A 149 -6.04 2.02 1.11
CA TYR A 149 -6.80 1.39 0.03
C TYR A 149 -6.38 1.87 -1.37
N GLY A 150 -5.53 2.90 -1.44
CA GLY A 150 -5.15 3.57 -2.68
C GLY A 150 -4.45 2.66 -3.70
N GLY A 151 -3.74 1.62 -3.26
CA GLY A 151 -3.10 0.67 -4.17
C GLY A 151 -4.12 -0.12 -4.99
N VAL A 152 -5.18 -0.63 -4.35
CA VAL A 152 -6.26 -1.36 -5.02
C VAL A 152 -7.15 -0.41 -5.82
N THR A 153 -7.37 0.82 -5.37
CA THR A 153 -8.01 1.85 -6.19
C THR A 153 -7.22 2.15 -7.46
N GLY A 154 -5.89 2.27 -7.35
CA GLY A 154 -5.01 2.47 -8.49
C GLY A 154 -5.12 1.34 -9.51
N LEU A 155 -5.15 0.09 -9.03
CA LEU A 155 -5.41 -1.08 -9.87
C LEU A 155 -6.77 -0.99 -10.57
N ARG A 156 -7.84 -0.66 -9.84
CA ARG A 156 -9.19 -0.50 -10.41
C ARG A 156 -9.22 0.56 -11.52
N VAL A 157 -8.58 1.71 -11.32
CA VAL A 157 -8.48 2.77 -12.33
C VAL A 157 -7.66 2.31 -13.54
N ALA A 158 -6.51 1.67 -13.30
CA ALA A 158 -5.66 1.16 -14.37
C ALA A 158 -6.34 0.07 -15.21
N LYS A 159 -7.17 -0.77 -14.57
CA LYS A 159 -7.99 -1.79 -15.24
C LYS A 159 -8.91 -1.18 -16.28
N ASP A 160 -9.70 -0.18 -15.88
CA ASP A 160 -10.66 0.47 -16.77
C ASP A 160 -9.95 1.19 -17.92
N ILE A 161 -8.82 1.85 -17.66
CA ILE A 161 -7.99 2.47 -18.70
C ILE A 161 -7.46 1.41 -19.68
N ALA A 162 -6.89 0.32 -19.17
CA ALA A 162 -6.28 -0.73 -19.97
C ALA A 162 -7.30 -1.44 -20.88
N GLU A 163 -8.52 -1.69 -20.39
CA GLU A 163 -9.56 -2.38 -21.15
C GLU A 163 -10.29 -1.47 -22.13
N ASN A 164 -10.45 -0.19 -21.81
CA ASN A 164 -11.20 0.75 -22.64
C ASN A 164 -10.35 1.38 -23.76
N ASN A 165 -9.02 1.21 -23.73
CA ASN A 165 -8.10 1.77 -24.71
C ASN A 165 -7.21 0.65 -25.29
N PRO A 166 -7.58 0.07 -26.45
CA PRO A 166 -6.81 -1.01 -27.08
C PRO A 166 -5.33 -0.64 -27.28
N GLY A 167 -4.44 -1.56 -26.90
CA GLY A 167 -2.99 -1.35 -26.99
C GLY A 167 -2.38 -0.46 -25.89
N SER A 168 -3.18 0.06 -24.95
CA SER A 168 -2.66 0.85 -23.85
C SER A 168 -1.81 0.02 -22.86
N ARG A 169 -0.81 0.67 -22.28
CA ARG A 169 0.03 0.14 -21.20
C ARG A 169 0.07 1.17 -20.10
N VAL A 170 -0.51 0.83 -18.97
CA VAL A 170 -0.68 1.71 -17.82
C VAL A 170 0.42 1.40 -16.83
N LEU A 171 1.28 2.38 -16.56
CA LEU A 171 2.15 2.36 -15.40
C LEU A 171 1.34 2.84 -14.20
N LEU A 172 1.04 1.94 -13.27
CA LEU A 172 0.56 2.31 -11.95
C LEU A 172 1.76 2.42 -11.02
N THR A 173 1.94 3.56 -10.35
CA THR A 173 3.00 3.73 -9.36
C THR A 173 2.41 4.29 -8.07
N THR A 174 2.83 3.72 -6.95
CA THR A 174 2.46 4.17 -5.61
C THR A 174 3.73 4.52 -4.85
N SER A 175 3.70 5.58 -4.03
CA SER A 175 4.87 5.99 -3.25
C SER A 175 4.48 6.70 -1.97
N GLU A 176 5.01 6.24 -0.84
CA GLU A 176 4.56 6.64 0.49
C GLU A 176 5.75 6.81 1.45
N THR A 177 5.65 7.83 2.30
CA THR A 177 6.61 8.09 3.37
C THR A 177 5.90 8.57 4.64
N THR A 178 6.43 8.16 5.79
CA THR A 178 5.95 8.55 7.11
C THR A 178 6.33 9.98 7.52
N ILE A 179 7.13 10.71 6.73
CA ILE A 179 7.61 12.06 7.04
C ILE A 179 6.49 13.05 7.39
N LEU A 180 5.35 13.00 6.70
CA LEU A 180 4.25 13.92 7.00
C LEU A 180 3.66 13.68 8.41
N GLY A 181 3.71 12.43 8.90
CA GLY A 181 3.11 12.00 10.16
C GLY A 181 4.07 11.88 11.33
N PHE A 182 5.39 11.82 11.08
CA PHE A 182 6.42 11.66 12.10
C PHE A 182 6.31 12.74 13.18
N ARG A 183 6.22 12.36 14.46
CA ARG A 183 6.08 13.31 15.57
C ARG A 183 6.49 12.69 16.89
N PRO A 184 6.79 13.51 17.91
CA PRO A 184 6.89 13.03 19.28
C PRO A 184 5.58 12.38 19.74
N PRO A 185 5.66 11.25 20.45
CA PRO A 185 4.47 10.58 20.98
C PRO A 185 3.83 11.35 22.13
N ASN A 186 2.51 11.31 22.23
CA ASN A 186 1.74 11.92 23.33
C ASN A 186 0.69 10.95 23.87
N ASN A 187 0.50 10.91 25.19
CA ASN A 187 -0.48 10.04 25.86
C ASN A 187 -1.94 10.33 25.45
N GLU A 188 -2.27 11.56 25.07
CA GLU A 188 -3.59 11.94 24.54
C GLU A 188 -3.81 11.44 23.10
N ARG A 189 -2.72 11.07 22.41
CA ARG A 189 -2.72 10.56 21.03
C ARG A 189 -2.10 9.16 20.97
N PRO A 190 -2.78 8.14 21.51
CA PRO A 190 -2.25 6.78 21.56
C PRO A 190 -1.95 6.17 20.18
N TYR A 191 -2.53 6.72 19.11
CA TYR A 191 -2.25 6.28 17.75
C TYR A 191 -0.83 6.60 17.29
N ASP A 192 -0.18 7.64 17.84
CA ASP A 192 1.19 8.00 17.49
C ASP A 192 2.14 6.79 17.66
N LEU A 193 1.93 5.99 18.72
CA LEU A 193 2.70 4.79 18.98
C LEU A 193 2.36 3.61 18.07
N VAL A 194 1.08 3.47 17.69
CA VAL A 194 0.67 2.45 16.71
C VAL A 194 1.33 2.76 15.37
N GLY A 195 1.29 4.02 14.95
CA GLY A 195 1.93 4.45 13.72
C GLY A 195 3.44 4.26 13.74
N ALA A 196 4.09 4.66 14.83
CA ALA A 196 5.54 4.49 15.03
C ALA A 196 5.98 3.02 15.04
N ALA A 197 5.13 2.09 15.50
CA ALA A 197 5.41 0.66 15.52
C ALA A 197 5.11 -0.06 14.19
N LEU A 198 4.27 0.52 13.33
CA LEU A 198 3.71 -0.19 12.18
C LEU A 198 4.16 0.34 10.83
N PHE A 199 4.15 1.67 10.62
CA PHE A 199 4.31 2.23 9.27
C PHE A 199 5.75 2.25 8.79
N GLY A 200 5.95 1.95 7.51
CA GLY A 200 7.22 2.10 6.80
C GLY A 200 7.05 2.95 5.54
N ASP A 201 8.17 3.16 4.86
CA ASP A 201 8.30 3.97 3.65
C ASP A 201 8.72 3.10 2.46
N GLY A 202 8.31 3.51 1.26
CA GLY A 202 8.67 2.81 0.02
C GLY A 202 7.80 3.20 -1.15
N ALA A 203 8.04 2.54 -2.27
CA ALA A 203 7.28 2.66 -3.50
C ALA A 203 7.08 1.31 -4.17
N ALA A 204 6.01 1.19 -4.94
CA ALA A 204 5.74 0.07 -5.81
C ALA A 204 5.28 0.56 -7.18
N ALA A 205 5.54 -0.23 -8.22
CA ALA A 205 5.08 0.03 -9.56
C ALA A 205 4.60 -1.25 -10.23
N VAL A 206 3.65 -1.09 -11.15
CA VAL A 206 3.01 -2.17 -11.87
C VAL A 206 2.76 -1.73 -13.30
N VAL A 207 3.07 -2.56 -14.28
CA VAL A 207 2.59 -2.36 -15.66
C VAL A 207 1.34 -3.22 -15.87
N ILE A 208 0.25 -2.56 -16.28
CA ILE A 208 -1.04 -3.19 -16.57
C ILE A 208 -1.37 -2.99 -18.05
N GLY A 209 -1.86 -4.04 -18.71
CA GLY A 209 -2.32 -3.97 -20.10
C GLY A 209 -3.34 -5.06 -20.43
N ALA A 210 -4.23 -4.76 -21.39
CA ALA A 210 -5.03 -5.78 -22.05
C ALA A 210 -4.30 -6.30 -23.29
N ASP A 211 -4.70 -7.49 -23.73
CA ASP A 211 -4.17 -8.20 -24.90
C ASP A 211 -2.64 -8.28 -24.91
N PRO A 212 -2.06 -9.08 -23.98
CA PRO A 212 -0.61 -9.23 -23.87
C PRO A 212 0.02 -9.71 -25.19
N ILE A 213 1.15 -9.13 -25.56
CA ILE A 213 1.85 -9.42 -26.81
C ILE A 213 2.62 -10.75 -26.67
N PRO A 214 2.24 -11.82 -27.41
CA PRO A 214 2.88 -13.12 -27.27
C PRO A 214 4.39 -13.06 -27.53
N GLY A 215 5.17 -13.71 -26.66
CA GLY A 215 6.63 -13.78 -26.75
C GLY A 215 7.36 -12.49 -26.33
N LEU A 216 6.64 -11.40 -26.04
CA LEU A 216 7.20 -10.14 -25.56
C LEU A 216 6.74 -9.78 -24.16
N GLU A 217 5.54 -10.21 -23.76
CA GLU A 217 4.95 -9.93 -22.46
C GLU A 217 4.53 -11.23 -21.77
N SER A 218 4.75 -11.32 -20.46
CA SER A 218 4.46 -12.49 -19.64
C SER A 218 3.52 -12.10 -18.48
N PRO A 219 2.20 -12.01 -18.74
CA PRO A 219 1.25 -11.67 -17.69
C PRO A 219 1.22 -12.76 -16.62
N PHE A 220 1.09 -12.38 -15.35
CA PHE A 220 1.00 -13.36 -14.26
C PHE A 220 -0.33 -13.35 -13.51
N MET A 221 -1.10 -12.27 -13.65
CA MET A 221 -2.45 -12.16 -13.09
C MET A 221 -3.36 -11.43 -14.08
N GLU A 222 -4.60 -11.90 -14.19
CA GLU A 222 -5.68 -11.22 -14.89
C GLU A 222 -6.64 -10.58 -13.89
N MET A 223 -7.12 -9.37 -14.21
CA MET A 223 -8.04 -8.60 -13.38
C MET A 223 -9.44 -8.70 -13.95
N ASN A 224 -10.30 -9.49 -13.32
CA ASN A 224 -11.64 -9.78 -13.84
C ASN A 224 -12.62 -8.64 -13.56
N CYS A 225 -12.87 -8.33 -12.28
CA CYS A 225 -13.78 -7.26 -11.88
C CYS A 225 -13.31 -6.57 -10.60
N ALA A 226 -13.75 -5.33 -10.41
CA ALA A 226 -13.44 -4.53 -9.22
C ALA A 226 -14.73 -4.04 -8.54
N VAL A 227 -14.72 -3.97 -7.22
CA VAL A 227 -15.82 -3.44 -6.39
C VAL A 227 -15.23 -2.52 -5.32
N GLN A 228 -15.88 -1.37 -5.15
CA GLN A 228 -15.65 -0.47 -4.02
C GLN A 228 -16.94 -0.37 -3.19
N GLN A 229 -16.79 -0.28 -1.87
CA GLN A 229 -17.89 -0.02 -0.94
C GLN A 229 -17.39 0.78 0.26
N PHE A 230 -18.00 1.92 0.56
CA PHE A 230 -17.80 2.60 1.83
C PHE A 230 -18.83 2.13 2.86
N LEU A 231 -18.46 2.14 4.14
CA LEU A 231 -19.36 1.82 5.23
C LEU A 231 -20.03 3.10 5.78
N PRO A 232 -21.36 3.24 5.71
CA PRO A 232 -22.04 4.44 6.21
C PRO A 232 -21.76 4.71 7.70
N GLY A 233 -21.58 5.98 8.06
CA GLY A 233 -21.40 6.42 9.45
C GLY A 233 -20.03 6.10 10.07
N THR A 234 -19.03 5.73 9.26
CA THR A 234 -17.69 5.35 9.76
C THR A 234 -16.59 6.35 9.39
N GLN A 235 -16.95 7.58 9.00
CA GLN A 235 -16.00 8.62 8.56
C GLN A 235 -14.95 8.95 9.63
N ASN A 236 -15.31 8.83 10.91
CA ASN A 236 -14.45 9.17 12.04
C ASN A 236 -13.62 7.97 12.57
N VAL A 237 -13.73 6.79 11.94
CA VAL A 237 -13.02 5.58 12.39
C VAL A 237 -11.58 5.56 11.91
N ILE A 238 -11.33 5.96 10.67
CA ILE A 238 -9.98 6.25 10.17
C ILE A 238 -10.03 7.67 9.63
N ASP A 239 -9.60 8.63 10.46
CA ASP A 239 -9.69 10.05 10.18
C ASP A 239 -8.28 10.63 10.10
N GLY A 240 -7.85 11.01 8.91
CA GLY A 240 -6.56 11.63 8.62
C GLY A 240 -6.75 13.10 8.29
N LYS A 241 -6.04 13.99 8.99
CA LYS A 241 -6.20 15.43 8.85
C LYS A 241 -4.85 16.12 8.75
N LEU A 242 -4.74 17.00 7.77
CA LEU A 242 -3.58 17.86 7.58
C LEU A 242 -3.71 19.09 8.48
N SER A 243 -2.64 19.42 9.18
CA SER A 243 -2.50 20.67 9.95
C SER A 243 -1.12 21.29 9.68
N GLU A 244 -0.88 22.44 10.30
CA GLU A 244 0.43 23.10 10.26
C GLU A 244 1.55 22.22 10.82
N GLU A 245 1.26 21.29 11.73
CA GLU A 245 2.23 20.37 12.35
C GLU A 245 2.48 19.09 11.53
N GLY A 246 1.81 18.92 10.39
CA GLY A 246 1.84 17.69 9.59
C GLY A 246 0.50 16.98 9.51
N ILE A 247 0.49 15.72 9.09
CA ILE A 247 -0.73 14.90 9.06
C ILE A 247 -0.89 14.13 10.36
N TYR A 248 -2.05 14.24 10.99
CA TYR A 248 -2.41 13.41 12.14
C TYR A 248 -3.49 12.41 11.76
N PHE A 249 -3.44 11.24 12.37
CA PHE A 249 -4.38 10.17 12.15
C PHE A 249 -5.04 9.77 13.46
N LYS A 250 -6.34 9.53 13.38
CA LYS A 250 -7.12 8.88 14.43
C LYS A 250 -7.58 7.53 13.92
N LEU A 251 -7.34 6.51 14.74
CA LEU A 251 -7.83 5.16 14.51
C LEU A 251 -8.80 4.76 15.62
N GLY A 252 -10.05 4.48 15.24
CA GLY A 252 -11.06 3.91 16.11
C GLY A 252 -10.68 2.50 16.52
N ARG A 253 -10.81 2.20 17.82
CA ARG A 253 -10.54 0.86 18.37
C ARG A 253 -11.48 -0.21 17.81
N ASP A 254 -12.62 0.20 17.27
CA ASP A 254 -13.64 -0.64 16.65
C ASP A 254 -13.34 -0.97 15.18
N LEU A 255 -12.27 -0.43 14.57
CA LEU A 255 -11.94 -0.71 13.16
C LEU A 255 -11.94 -2.21 12.82
N PRO A 256 -11.26 -3.11 13.55
CA PRO A 256 -11.27 -4.53 13.22
C PRO A 256 -12.68 -5.14 13.28
N LEU A 257 -13.53 -4.69 14.21
CA LEU A 257 -14.91 -5.15 14.34
C LEU A 257 -15.79 -4.68 13.18
N LYS A 258 -15.57 -3.45 12.69
CA LYS A 258 -16.27 -2.92 11.51
C LYS A 258 -15.89 -3.69 10.25
N ILE A 259 -14.62 -4.07 10.11
CA ILE A 259 -14.16 -4.92 9.00
C ILE A 259 -14.79 -6.30 9.11
N GLU A 260 -14.67 -6.97 10.25
CA GLU A 260 -15.26 -8.28 10.56
C GLU A 260 -16.76 -8.33 10.24
N ALA A 261 -17.53 -7.32 10.64
CA ALA A 261 -18.98 -7.30 10.41
C ALA A 261 -19.40 -7.20 8.94
N ASN A 262 -18.51 -6.81 8.01
CA ASN A 262 -18.87 -6.50 6.62
C ASN A 262 -18.06 -7.29 5.58
N ILE A 263 -16.95 -7.92 5.97
CA ILE A 263 -16.00 -8.52 5.02
C ILE A 263 -16.59 -9.68 4.23
N GLN A 264 -17.39 -10.53 4.88
CA GLN A 264 -18.00 -11.69 4.22
C GLN A 264 -18.93 -11.27 3.08
N ASP A 265 -19.81 -10.31 3.33
CA ASP A 265 -20.77 -9.84 2.33
C ASP A 265 -20.07 -9.08 1.20
N PHE A 266 -19.02 -8.32 1.52
CA PHE A 266 -18.19 -7.67 0.51
C PHE A 266 -17.51 -8.70 -0.42
N CYS A 267 -16.92 -9.77 0.13
CA CYS A 267 -16.29 -10.82 -0.66
C CYS A 267 -17.32 -11.57 -1.53
N LYS A 268 -18.49 -11.91 -0.98
CA LYS A 268 -19.58 -12.53 -1.76
C LYS A 268 -20.01 -11.65 -2.93
N LYS A 269 -20.22 -10.35 -2.69
CA LYS A 269 -20.57 -9.38 -3.73
C LYS A 269 -19.51 -9.29 -4.83
N LEU A 270 -18.24 -9.34 -4.46
CA LEU A 270 -17.12 -9.30 -5.41
C LEU A 270 -17.09 -10.57 -6.29
N VAL A 271 -17.22 -11.75 -5.68
CA VAL A 271 -17.29 -13.03 -6.40
C VAL A 271 -18.51 -13.09 -7.31
N GLU A 272 -19.69 -12.67 -6.83
CA GLU A 272 -20.93 -12.64 -7.61
C GLU A 272 -20.84 -11.70 -8.81
N LYS A 273 -20.19 -10.53 -8.66
CA LYS A 273 -19.96 -9.59 -9.77
C LYS A 273 -19.06 -10.18 -10.86
N GLY A 274 -18.08 -11.00 -10.47
CA GLY A 274 -17.14 -11.62 -11.39
C GLY A 274 -17.74 -12.70 -12.29
N LYS A 275 -18.95 -13.20 -11.95
CA LYS A 275 -19.67 -14.24 -12.70
C LYS A 275 -18.79 -15.46 -13.02
N ILE A 276 -18.01 -15.93 -12.04
CA ILE A 276 -17.20 -17.14 -12.19
C ILE A 276 -18.13 -18.28 -12.63
N THR A 277 -17.85 -18.88 -13.79
CA THR A 277 -18.74 -19.84 -14.48
C THR A 277 -18.67 -21.26 -13.91
N THR A 278 -17.63 -21.55 -13.12
CA THR A 278 -17.33 -22.87 -12.55
C THR A 278 -17.65 -22.93 -11.06
N GLY A 279 -18.93 -23.09 -10.72
CA GLY A 279 -19.38 -23.15 -9.31
C GLY A 279 -19.17 -21.83 -8.54
N ARG A 280 -19.79 -21.70 -7.36
CA ARG A 280 -19.43 -20.62 -6.44
C ARG A 280 -18.23 -21.14 -5.63
N PRO A 281 -17.00 -20.62 -5.83
CA PRO A 281 -15.86 -21.08 -5.06
C PRO A 281 -16.07 -20.76 -3.57
N GLU A 282 -15.71 -21.69 -2.70
CA GLU A 282 -15.63 -21.43 -1.27
C GLU A 282 -14.41 -20.53 -1.01
N PHE A 283 -14.39 -19.83 0.12
CA PHE A 283 -13.30 -18.90 0.42
C PHE A 283 -11.92 -19.58 0.52
N ASN A 284 -11.88 -20.87 0.87
CA ASN A 284 -10.65 -21.66 0.89
C ASN A 284 -10.24 -22.21 -0.49
N ASP A 285 -11.04 -22.02 -1.53
CA ASP A 285 -10.65 -22.33 -2.92
C ASP A 285 -9.98 -21.13 -3.61
N LEU A 286 -9.90 -20.00 -2.91
CA LEU A 286 -9.38 -18.73 -3.41
C LEU A 286 -8.00 -18.42 -2.83
N PHE A 287 -7.14 -17.76 -3.62
CA PHE A 287 -5.94 -17.10 -3.11
C PHE A 287 -6.27 -15.69 -2.57
N TRP A 288 -5.48 -15.19 -1.62
CA TRP A 288 -5.80 -13.95 -0.89
C TRP A 288 -4.62 -12.96 -0.81
N ALA A 289 -4.73 -11.86 -1.55
CA ALA A 289 -3.84 -10.71 -1.42
C ALA A 289 -4.51 -9.62 -0.58
N VAL A 290 -4.25 -9.57 0.73
CA VAL A 290 -4.92 -8.62 1.63
C VAL A 290 -3.92 -7.57 2.10
N HIS A 291 -4.24 -6.28 1.94
CA HIS A 291 -3.47 -5.20 2.54
C HIS A 291 -3.37 -5.42 4.05
N PRO A 292 -2.16 -5.62 4.60
CA PRO A 292 -2.00 -5.93 6.00
C PRO A 292 -1.91 -4.64 6.81
N GLY A 293 -3.07 -4.02 7.06
CA GLY A 293 -3.15 -2.80 7.87
C GLY A 293 -2.73 -2.99 9.33
N GLY A 294 -2.48 -4.23 9.74
CA GLY A 294 -1.99 -4.67 11.05
C GLY A 294 -2.37 -6.13 11.28
N PRO A 295 -1.71 -6.85 12.20
CA PRO A 295 -1.97 -8.28 12.40
C PRO A 295 -3.39 -8.55 12.90
N ALA A 296 -3.99 -7.60 13.63
CA ALA A 296 -5.37 -7.70 14.10
C ALA A 296 -6.39 -7.77 12.95
N ILE A 297 -6.15 -7.06 11.84
CA ILE A 297 -7.05 -7.07 10.67
C ILE A 297 -6.98 -8.44 9.99
N LEU A 298 -5.77 -8.95 9.74
CA LEU A 298 -5.57 -10.27 9.13
C LEU A 298 -6.20 -11.38 9.98
N ASN A 299 -5.95 -11.36 11.30
CA ASN A 299 -6.52 -12.36 12.21
C ASN A 299 -8.05 -12.31 12.24
N LYS A 300 -8.65 -11.12 12.19
CA LYS A 300 -10.11 -11.00 12.14
C LYS A 300 -10.66 -11.54 10.83
N LEU A 301 -10.06 -11.18 9.70
CA LEU A 301 -10.47 -11.68 8.38
C LEU A 301 -10.36 -13.21 8.29
N GLU A 302 -9.24 -13.79 8.72
CA GLU A 302 -9.02 -15.24 8.75
C GLU A 302 -10.12 -15.97 9.55
N ASN A 303 -10.40 -15.51 10.77
CA ASN A 303 -11.42 -16.11 11.63
C ASN A 303 -12.85 -15.94 11.05
N THR A 304 -13.20 -14.74 10.59
CA THR A 304 -14.56 -14.44 10.09
C THR A 304 -14.89 -15.23 8.84
N LEU A 305 -13.92 -15.42 7.94
CA LEU A 305 -14.12 -16.12 6.68
C LEU A 305 -13.80 -17.62 6.77
N GLY A 306 -13.33 -18.10 7.93
CA GLY A 306 -12.93 -19.50 8.12
C GLY A 306 -11.76 -19.92 7.23
N LEU A 307 -10.81 -19.02 6.98
CA LEU A 307 -9.65 -19.31 6.13
C LEU A 307 -8.67 -20.23 6.86
N THR A 308 -8.02 -21.13 6.12
CA THR A 308 -6.84 -21.82 6.65
C THR A 308 -5.68 -20.84 6.84
N SER A 309 -4.76 -21.16 7.75
CA SER A 309 -3.65 -20.28 8.16
C SER A 309 -2.77 -19.82 6.99
N GLU A 310 -2.65 -20.65 5.96
CA GLU A 310 -1.77 -20.43 4.81
C GLU A 310 -2.30 -19.32 3.90
N LYS A 311 -3.62 -19.07 3.88
CA LYS A 311 -4.25 -18.15 2.93
C LYS A 311 -3.76 -16.72 3.05
N LEU A 312 -3.40 -16.28 4.26
CA LEU A 312 -2.92 -14.92 4.50
C LEU A 312 -1.40 -14.84 4.67
N GLU A 313 -0.66 -15.92 4.40
CA GLU A 313 0.79 -15.98 4.65
C GLU A 313 1.55 -14.93 3.83
N CYS A 314 1.22 -14.75 2.55
CA CYS A 314 1.78 -13.68 1.71
C CYS A 314 1.56 -12.29 2.29
N SER A 315 0.39 -12.06 2.92
CA SER A 315 0.03 -10.78 3.55
C SER A 315 0.79 -10.57 4.86
N ARG A 316 0.90 -11.62 5.68
CA ARG A 316 1.69 -11.63 6.93
C ARG A 316 3.17 -11.41 6.65
N LYS A 317 3.70 -12.07 5.62
CA LYS A 317 5.09 -11.92 5.18
C LYS A 317 5.40 -10.50 4.75
N ALA A 318 4.55 -9.87 3.94
CA ALA A 318 4.75 -8.47 3.55
C ALA A 318 4.77 -7.53 4.77
N LEU A 319 3.85 -7.71 5.73
CA LEU A 319 3.85 -6.94 6.97
C LEU A 319 5.14 -7.16 7.79
N MET A 320 5.58 -8.40 7.90
CA MET A 320 6.79 -8.78 8.63
C MET A 320 8.04 -8.14 8.00
N ASP A 321 8.15 -8.17 6.67
CA ASP A 321 9.33 -7.75 5.92
C ASP A 321 9.41 -6.23 5.67
N TYR A 322 8.28 -5.52 5.65
CA TYR A 322 8.22 -4.11 5.24
C TYR A 322 7.44 -3.20 6.19
N GLY A 323 6.68 -3.75 7.14
CA GLY A 323 5.67 -3.00 7.88
C GLY A 323 4.45 -2.67 7.03
N ASN A 324 3.64 -1.72 7.50
CA ASN A 324 2.55 -1.14 6.71
C ASN A 324 3.09 0.04 5.90
N VAL A 325 3.21 -0.10 4.59
CA VAL A 325 3.71 0.97 3.70
C VAL A 325 2.53 1.60 2.93
N SER A 326 1.38 1.75 3.60
CA SER A 326 0.14 2.30 3.04
C SER A 326 -0.22 1.61 1.71
N SER A 327 -0.49 2.38 0.66
CA SER A 327 -0.92 1.94 -0.66
C SER A 327 0.06 0.98 -1.36
N ASN A 328 1.36 1.02 -1.02
CA ASN A 328 2.36 0.13 -1.61
C ASN A 328 2.21 -1.33 -1.18
N THR A 329 1.70 -1.54 0.05
CA THR A 329 1.83 -2.84 0.72
C THR A 329 1.13 -3.96 -0.04
N ILE A 330 0.02 -3.65 -0.73
CA ILE A 330 -0.69 -4.65 -1.54
C ILE A 330 0.21 -5.23 -2.65
N PHE A 331 1.09 -4.43 -3.25
CA PHE A 331 1.99 -4.91 -4.30
C PHE A 331 3.11 -5.80 -3.77
N TYR A 332 3.57 -5.57 -2.53
CA TYR A 332 4.50 -6.48 -1.85
C TYR A 332 3.83 -7.82 -1.52
N VAL A 333 2.53 -7.81 -1.19
CA VAL A 333 1.74 -9.03 -1.04
C VAL A 333 1.63 -9.77 -2.37
N MET A 334 1.32 -9.05 -3.45
CA MET A 334 1.17 -9.63 -4.79
C MET A 334 2.50 -10.20 -5.32
N GLU A 335 3.63 -9.60 -4.99
CA GLU A 335 4.95 -10.15 -5.30
C GLU A 335 5.21 -11.48 -4.57
N ASN A 336 4.97 -11.53 -3.25
CA ASN A 336 5.07 -12.79 -2.50
C ASN A 336 4.13 -13.87 -3.10
N MET A 337 2.91 -13.46 -3.46
CA MET A 337 1.90 -14.34 -4.03
C MET A 337 2.28 -14.85 -5.41
N ARG A 338 2.89 -14.02 -6.24
CA ARG A 338 3.41 -14.43 -7.55
C ARG A 338 4.41 -15.57 -7.40
N GLU A 339 5.33 -15.46 -6.45
CA GLU A 339 6.32 -16.52 -6.20
C GLU A 339 5.68 -17.79 -5.62
N GLU A 340 4.67 -17.65 -4.76
CA GLU A 340 3.92 -18.80 -4.24
C GLU A 340 3.14 -19.55 -5.34
N LEU A 341 2.44 -18.81 -6.21
CA LEU A 341 1.62 -19.39 -7.28
C LEU A 341 2.47 -20.02 -8.38
N LYS A 342 3.62 -19.42 -8.74
CA LYS A 342 4.61 -20.05 -9.64
C LYS A 342 5.05 -21.43 -9.13
N GLY A 343 5.18 -21.61 -7.82
CA GLY A 343 5.55 -22.88 -7.21
C GLY A 343 4.46 -23.96 -7.28
N LYS A 344 3.22 -23.59 -7.65
CA LYS A 344 2.02 -24.45 -7.65
C LYS A 344 1.38 -24.57 -9.05
N THR A 345 2.13 -24.28 -10.13
CA THR A 345 1.64 -24.36 -11.53
C THR A 345 0.89 -25.67 -11.81
N GLY A 346 -0.34 -25.57 -12.34
CA GLY A 346 -1.19 -26.70 -12.71
C GLY A 346 -2.03 -27.34 -11.59
N GLU A 347 -1.76 -27.01 -10.32
CA GLU A 347 -2.50 -27.52 -9.15
C GLU A 347 -2.92 -26.40 -8.16
N GLY A 348 -2.59 -25.15 -8.48
CA GLY A 348 -2.85 -23.97 -7.65
C GLY A 348 -4.26 -23.39 -7.80
N GLU A 349 -4.59 -22.47 -6.90
CA GLU A 349 -5.85 -21.74 -6.92
C GLU A 349 -5.92 -20.83 -8.15
N GLU A 350 -6.92 -21.05 -9.01
CA GLU A 350 -7.10 -20.25 -10.23
C GLU A 350 -7.59 -18.84 -9.90
N TRP A 351 -8.51 -18.70 -8.94
CA TRP A 351 -9.18 -17.44 -8.61
C TRP A 351 -8.76 -16.93 -7.24
N GLY A 352 -8.80 -15.61 -7.05
CA GLY A 352 -8.49 -15.03 -5.76
C GLY A 352 -8.88 -13.57 -5.62
N LEU A 353 -8.76 -13.05 -4.40
CA LEU A 353 -9.21 -11.70 -4.04
C LEU A 353 -8.03 -10.84 -3.61
N ALA A 354 -7.89 -9.66 -4.23
CA ALA A 354 -7.01 -8.60 -3.78
C ALA A 354 -7.84 -7.53 -3.05
N LEU A 355 -7.59 -7.33 -1.75
CA LEU A 355 -8.43 -6.50 -0.87
C LEU A 355 -7.61 -5.43 -0.15
N ALA A 356 -8.17 -4.24 -0.02
CA ALA A 356 -7.62 -3.21 0.86
C ALA A 356 -8.70 -2.38 1.56
N PHE A 357 -8.32 -1.82 2.71
CA PHE A 357 -9.19 -1.03 3.57
C PHE A 357 -8.51 0.27 3.95
N GLY A 358 -9.26 1.35 4.09
CA GLY A 358 -8.72 2.60 4.63
C GLY A 358 -9.81 3.64 4.92
N PRO A 359 -9.48 4.95 4.96
CA PRO A 359 -10.41 6.02 5.37
C PRO A 359 -11.82 5.92 4.76
N GLY A 360 -12.85 6.06 5.60
CA GLY A 360 -14.25 6.00 5.15
C GLY A 360 -15.22 5.27 6.08
N ILE A 361 -14.96 4.06 6.59
CA ILE A 361 -14.05 3.02 6.12
C ILE A 361 -14.45 2.61 4.70
N THR A 362 -13.47 2.60 3.79
CA THR A 362 -13.66 2.19 2.41
C THR A 362 -13.04 0.81 2.19
N PHE A 363 -13.78 -0.07 1.53
CA PHE A 363 -13.38 -1.39 1.09
C PHE A 363 -13.16 -1.30 -0.42
N GLU A 364 -11.99 -1.73 -0.87
CA GLU A 364 -11.66 -1.91 -2.27
C GLU A 364 -11.28 -3.37 -2.50
N GLY A 365 -11.77 -3.94 -3.60
CA GLY A 365 -11.58 -5.34 -3.90
C GLY A 365 -11.53 -5.60 -5.39
N ILE A 366 -10.63 -6.51 -5.80
CA ILE A 366 -10.51 -6.98 -7.17
C ILE A 366 -10.52 -8.50 -7.16
N LEU A 367 -11.38 -9.09 -8.00
CA LEU A 367 -11.31 -10.50 -8.33
C LEU A 367 -10.23 -10.71 -9.38
N MET A 368 -9.27 -11.57 -9.06
CA MET A 368 -8.11 -11.86 -9.89
C MET A 368 -8.11 -13.33 -10.30
N ARG A 369 -7.49 -13.60 -11.45
CA ARG A 369 -7.22 -14.94 -11.95
C ARG A 369 -5.72 -15.12 -12.12
N SER A 370 -5.17 -16.19 -11.54
CA SER A 370 -3.78 -16.60 -11.73
C SER A 370 -3.59 -17.06 -13.18
N LEU A 371 -2.43 -16.76 -13.76
CA LEU A 371 -2.07 -17.20 -15.12
C LEU A 371 -0.90 -18.20 -15.11
N TYR A 372 -0.61 -18.78 -13.94
CA TYR A 372 0.44 -19.80 -13.74
C TYR A 372 -0.03 -21.23 -13.91
#